data_AF-A0A2K5CQK8-F1
#
_entry.id   AF-A0A2K5CQK8-F1
#
_cell.length_a   1.000
_cell.length_b   1.000
_cell.length_c   1.000
_cell.angle_alpha   90.00
_cell.angle_beta   90.00
_cell.angle_gamma   90.00
#
_symmetry.space_group_name_H-M   'P 1'
#
loop_
_entity.id
_entity.type
_entity.pdbx_description
1 polymer ?
#
loop_
_entity_poly.entity_id
_entity_poly.type
_entity_poly.pdbx_seq_one_letter_code
_entity_poly.pdbx_strand_id
1 'polypeptide(L)'
;MLGESDFRTLLTSHINLKKTLCDVILMVQERKIPAHRVVLAAASHFFNLMFTTNMLESKSFEVELKDAEPDIIEQLVEFAYTARISVNSNNVQSLLDAANQYQIEPVKKMCVDFLKEQVDASNCLGEAKVDQSLPECGMLFTV
;
A
#
# COMPACT_ATOMS: atom_id res chain seq x y z
N MET A 1 16.55 16.22 -25.18
CA MET A 1 16.43 14.80 -24.80
C MET A 1 15.20 14.68 -23.94
N LEU A 2 14.16 13.99 -24.41
CA LEU A 2 12.95 13.78 -23.61
C LEU A 2 13.36 12.93 -22.41
N GLY A 3 13.24 13.50 -21.20
CA GLY A 3 13.65 12.81 -19.98
C GLY A 3 12.83 11.54 -19.80
N GLU A 4 13.45 10.47 -19.33
CA GLU A 4 12.79 9.18 -19.12
C GLU A 4 11.54 9.24 -18.22
N SER A 5 11.38 10.34 -17.47
CA SER A 5 10.17 10.69 -16.71
C SER A 5 8.94 10.97 -17.57
N ASP A 6 9.09 11.59 -18.74
CA ASP A 6 7.94 11.97 -19.60
C ASP A 6 7.29 10.75 -20.24
N PHE A 7 8.09 9.78 -20.68
CA PHE A 7 7.57 8.64 -21.43
C PHE A 7 6.72 7.71 -20.54
N ARG A 8 7.11 7.51 -19.27
CA ARG A 8 6.33 6.72 -18.30
C ARG A 8 5.01 7.41 -17.98
N THR A 9 5.02 8.71 -17.69
CA THR A 9 3.79 9.47 -17.40
C THR A 9 2.86 9.56 -18.62
N LEU A 10 3.40 9.72 -19.82
CA LEU A 10 2.63 9.72 -21.07
C LEU A 10 2.02 8.35 -21.39
N LEU A 11 2.78 7.27 -21.23
CA LEU A 11 2.25 5.91 -21.38
C LEU A 11 1.13 5.66 -20.39
N THR A 12 1.37 5.93 -19.11
CA THR A 12 0.40 5.70 -18.04
C THR A 12 -0.90 6.47 -18.24
N SER A 13 -0.82 7.76 -18.55
CA SER A 13 -2.00 8.59 -18.82
C SER A 13 -2.75 8.11 -20.05
N HIS A 14 -2.07 7.72 -21.12
CA HIS A 14 -2.74 7.25 -22.33
C HIS A 14 -3.41 5.88 -22.13
N ILE A 15 -2.72 4.90 -21.54
CA ILE A 15 -3.22 3.52 -21.43
C ILE A 15 -4.27 3.36 -20.32
N ASN A 16 -4.12 4.05 -19.18
CA ASN A 16 -5.08 3.94 -18.08
C ASN A 16 -6.30 4.83 -18.27
N LEU A 17 -6.16 6.05 -18.84
CA LEU A 17 -7.32 6.93 -19.05
C LEU A 17 -8.17 6.52 -20.24
N LYS A 18 -7.56 6.03 -21.33
CA LYS A 18 -8.32 5.63 -22.53
C LYS A 18 -8.80 4.18 -22.51
N LYS A 19 -8.41 3.39 -21.49
CA LYS A 19 -8.74 1.96 -21.36
C LYS A 19 -8.48 1.16 -22.64
N THR A 20 -7.44 1.53 -23.38
CA THR A 20 -7.02 0.87 -24.61
C THR A 20 -6.10 -0.29 -24.29
N LEU A 21 -6.22 -1.42 -25.01
CA LEU A 21 -5.38 -2.61 -24.88
C LEU A 21 -5.48 -3.33 -23.52
N CYS A 22 -6.50 -3.04 -22.70
CA CYS A 22 -6.76 -3.79 -21.48
C CYS A 22 -7.06 -5.26 -21.81
N ASP A 23 -6.24 -6.15 -21.26
CA ASP A 23 -6.27 -7.60 -21.47
C ASP A 23 -6.76 -8.37 -20.23
N VAL A 24 -7.15 -7.63 -19.18
CA VAL A 24 -7.80 -8.17 -17.98
C VAL A 24 -8.76 -7.15 -17.35
N ILE A 25 -9.82 -7.65 -16.72
CA ILE A 25 -10.72 -6.91 -15.85
C ILE A 25 -10.63 -7.52 -14.45
N LEU A 26 -10.28 -6.71 -13.45
CA LEU A 26 -10.40 -7.10 -12.05
C LEU A 26 -11.83 -6.84 -11.60
N MET A 27 -12.49 -7.90 -11.14
CA MET A 27 -13.82 -7.88 -10.54
C MET A 27 -13.65 -7.79 -9.03
N VAL A 28 -14.03 -6.65 -8.45
CA VAL A 28 -13.94 -6.41 -7.01
C VAL A 28 -15.32 -6.02 -6.52
N GLN A 29 -15.99 -6.93 -5.81
CA GLN A 29 -17.42 -6.80 -5.51
C GLN A 29 -18.21 -6.53 -6.81
N GLU A 30 -19.00 -5.46 -6.88
CA GLU A 30 -19.76 -5.06 -8.08
C GLU A 30 -18.98 -4.17 -9.05
N ARG A 31 -17.70 -3.85 -8.77
CA ARG A 31 -16.89 -2.95 -9.61
C ARG A 31 -16.04 -3.71 -10.60
N LYS A 32 -15.99 -3.19 -11.82
CA LYS A 32 -15.12 -3.68 -12.91
C LYS A 32 -13.96 -2.72 -13.12
N ILE A 33 -12.73 -3.19 -12.91
CA ILE A 33 -11.51 -2.40 -13.06
C ILE A 33 -10.69 -2.96 -14.25
N PRO A 34 -10.87 -2.40 -15.46
CA PRO A 34 -10.05 -2.78 -16.62
C PRO A 34 -8.60 -2.33 -16.44
N ALA A 35 -7.67 -3.26 -16.69
CA ALA A 35 -6.24 -3.09 -16.48
C ALA A 35 -5.39 -3.89 -17.49
N HIS A 36 -4.07 -3.84 -17.32
CA HIS A 36 -3.09 -4.55 -18.15
C HIS A 36 -2.34 -5.57 -17.31
N ARG A 37 -2.34 -6.83 -17.74
CA ARG A 37 -1.66 -7.94 -17.05
C ARG A 37 -0.18 -7.65 -16.83
N VAL A 38 0.48 -7.12 -17.85
CA VAL A 38 1.92 -6.80 -17.80
C VAL A 38 2.25 -5.73 -16.75
N VAL A 39 1.40 -4.72 -16.60
CA VAL A 39 1.61 -3.64 -15.62
C VAL A 39 1.40 -4.16 -14.21
N LEU A 40 0.31 -4.91 -14.00
CA LEU A 40 0.02 -5.53 -12.71
C LEU A 40 1.10 -6.55 -12.30
N ALA A 41 1.54 -7.41 -13.22
CA ALA A 41 2.60 -8.39 -12.97
C ALA A 41 3.95 -7.73 -12.63
N ALA A 42 4.27 -6.59 -13.25
CA ALA A 42 5.50 -5.85 -12.94
C ALA A 42 5.46 -5.23 -11.53
N ALA A 43 4.27 -4.82 -11.06
CA ALA A 43 4.10 -4.17 -9.76
C ALA A 43 3.85 -5.15 -8.60
N SER A 44 3.37 -6.36 -8.88
CA SER A 44 2.88 -7.34 -7.90
C SER A 44 3.35 -8.75 -8.21
N HIS A 45 4.03 -9.38 -7.25
CA HIS A 45 4.44 -10.78 -7.41
C HIS A 45 3.23 -11.73 -7.48
N PHE A 46 2.16 -11.44 -6.72
CA PHE A 46 0.91 -12.18 -6.78
C PHE A 46 0.34 -12.19 -8.21
N PHE A 47 0.17 -11.03 -8.84
CA PHE A 47 -0.36 -10.93 -10.19
C PHE A 47 0.58 -11.56 -11.22
N ASN A 48 1.89 -11.43 -11.03
CA ASN A 48 2.86 -12.11 -11.89
C ASN A 48 2.66 -13.63 -11.88
N LEU A 49 2.57 -14.24 -10.70
CA LEU A 49 2.32 -15.68 -10.57
C LEU A 49 0.95 -16.05 -11.16
N MET A 50 -0.09 -15.29 -10.84
CA MET A 50 -1.44 -15.54 -11.34
C MET A 50 -1.53 -15.51 -12.87
N PHE A 51 -0.80 -14.62 -13.54
CA PHE A 51 -0.85 -14.50 -15.00
C PHE A 51 0.14 -15.38 -15.76
N THR A 52 1.21 -15.85 -15.10
CA THR A 52 2.24 -16.69 -15.73
C THR A 52 2.06 -18.19 -15.46
N THR A 53 1.30 -18.57 -14.43
CA THR A 53 0.96 -19.97 -14.15
C THR A 53 -0.02 -20.51 -15.21
N ASN A 54 -0.01 -21.80 -15.49
CA ASN A 54 -0.92 -22.41 -16.50
C ASN A 54 -2.31 -22.76 -15.94
N MET A 55 -2.83 -21.96 -15.00
CA MET A 55 -4.14 -22.16 -14.37
C MET A 55 -5.28 -21.58 -15.24
N LEU A 56 -6.54 -21.85 -14.91
CA LEU A 56 -7.67 -21.34 -15.69
C LEU A 56 -7.83 -19.82 -15.52
N GLU A 57 -7.56 -19.33 -14.31
CA GLU A 57 -7.55 -17.92 -13.93
C GLU A 57 -6.52 -17.13 -14.73
N SER A 58 -5.39 -17.76 -15.10
CA SER A 58 -4.38 -17.14 -15.95
C SER A 58 -4.75 -17.04 -17.42
N LYS A 59 -5.89 -17.59 -17.82
CA LYS A 59 -6.45 -17.47 -19.18
C LYS A 59 -7.76 -16.70 -19.18
N SER A 60 -8.34 -16.44 -18.01
CA SER A 60 -9.55 -15.66 -17.87
C SER A 60 -9.30 -14.19 -18.17
N PHE A 61 -10.25 -13.57 -18.87
CA PHE A 61 -10.28 -12.13 -19.09
C PHE A 61 -10.79 -11.38 -17.86
N GLU A 62 -11.67 -12.01 -17.06
CA GLU A 62 -12.17 -11.44 -15.80
C GLU A 62 -11.58 -12.22 -14.62
N VAL A 63 -11.02 -11.50 -13.65
CA VAL A 63 -10.42 -12.08 -12.44
C VAL A 63 -11.14 -11.52 -11.22
N GLU A 64 -11.74 -12.40 -10.43
CA GLU A 64 -12.44 -12.03 -9.20
C GLU A 64 -11.48 -11.94 -8.02
N LEU A 65 -11.43 -10.76 -7.38
CA LEU A 65 -10.69 -10.52 -6.15
C LEU A 65 -11.66 -10.55 -4.98
N LYS A 66 -11.77 -11.71 -4.35
CA LYS A 66 -12.63 -11.93 -3.19
C LYS A 66 -12.03 -11.25 -1.96
N ASP A 67 -12.90 -10.76 -1.09
CA ASP A 67 -12.55 -10.13 0.19
C ASP A 67 -11.64 -8.89 0.07
N ALA A 68 -11.73 -8.18 -1.06
CA ALA A 68 -10.99 -6.96 -1.31
C ALA A 68 -11.88 -5.72 -1.29
N GLU A 69 -11.33 -4.61 -0.80
CA GLU A 69 -11.98 -3.30 -0.81
C GLU A 69 -11.78 -2.62 -2.18
N PRO A 70 -12.85 -2.28 -2.93
CA PRO A 70 -12.72 -1.73 -4.28
C PRO A 70 -11.87 -0.46 -4.34
N ASP A 71 -12.05 0.45 -3.39
CA ASP A 71 -11.32 1.72 -3.33
C ASP A 71 -9.82 1.52 -3.08
N ILE A 72 -9.44 0.45 -2.36
CA ILE A 72 -8.04 0.09 -2.10
C ILE A 72 -7.42 -0.53 -3.35
N ILE A 73 -8.14 -1.42 -4.03
CA ILE A 73 -7.66 -2.01 -5.28
C ILE A 73 -7.47 -0.93 -6.36
N GLU A 74 -8.40 0.02 -6.49
CA GLU A 74 -8.26 1.13 -7.42
C GLU A 74 -6.99 1.95 -7.14
N GLN A 75 -6.69 2.25 -5.88
CA GLN A 75 -5.45 2.94 -5.48
C GLN A 75 -4.19 2.12 -5.80
N LEU A 76 -4.21 0.79 -5.57
CA LEU A 76 -3.08 -0.08 -5.89
C LEU A 76 -2.87 -0.22 -7.40
N VAL A 77 -3.95 -0.26 -8.18
CA VAL A 77 -3.88 -0.26 -9.64
C VAL A 77 -3.32 1.08 -10.12
N GLU A 78 -3.81 2.20 -9.61
CA GLU A 78 -3.25 3.52 -9.92
C GLU A 78 -1.75 3.61 -9.55
N PHE A 79 -1.35 3.05 -8.41
CA PHE A 79 0.05 2.94 -8.03
C PHE A 79 0.86 2.13 -9.05
N ALA A 80 0.36 0.98 -9.51
CA ALA A 80 1.06 0.17 -10.52
C ALA A 80 1.34 0.95 -11.81
N TYR A 81 0.46 1.91 -12.13
CA TYR A 81 0.56 2.79 -13.27
C TYR A 81 1.47 4.01 -13.04
N THR A 82 1.39 4.64 -11.87
CA THR A 82 1.99 5.96 -11.61
C THR A 82 3.22 5.93 -10.71
N ALA A 83 3.45 4.81 -10.02
CA ALA A 83 4.36 4.66 -8.89
C ALA A 83 4.11 5.66 -7.75
N ARG A 84 2.88 6.17 -7.63
CA ARG A 84 2.46 7.13 -6.60
C ARG A 84 1.24 6.60 -5.87
N ILE A 85 1.21 6.79 -4.55
CA ILE A 85 0.08 6.45 -3.70
C ILE A 85 0.09 7.34 -2.46
N SER A 86 -1.08 7.72 -1.96
CA SER A 86 -1.20 8.55 -0.76
C SER A 86 -1.56 7.68 0.43
N VAL A 87 -0.66 7.60 1.41
CA VAL A 87 -0.88 6.89 2.68
C VAL A 87 -1.29 7.88 3.76
N ASN A 88 -2.34 7.57 4.52
CA ASN A 88 -2.85 8.39 5.62
C ASN A 88 -3.48 7.49 6.71
N SER A 89 -3.84 8.08 7.85
CA SER A 89 -4.36 7.34 9.00
C SER A 89 -5.67 6.59 8.75
N ASN A 90 -6.45 6.98 7.74
CA ASN A 90 -7.72 6.34 7.43
C ASN A 90 -7.55 5.12 6.52
N ASN A 91 -6.53 5.12 5.63
CA ASN A 91 -6.35 4.06 4.63
C ASN A 91 -5.14 3.16 4.89
N VAL A 92 -4.21 3.53 5.79
CA VAL A 92 -2.94 2.82 5.96
C VAL A 92 -3.11 1.35 6.34
N GLN A 93 -4.11 1.03 7.16
CA GLN A 93 -4.35 -0.35 7.60
C GLN A 93 -4.83 -1.22 6.43
N SER A 94 -5.89 -0.81 5.75
CA SER A 94 -6.41 -1.52 4.57
C SER A 94 -5.38 -1.59 3.43
N LEU A 95 -4.61 -0.51 3.21
CA LEU A 95 -3.52 -0.51 2.23
C LEU A 95 -2.40 -1.49 2.59
N LEU A 96 -2.03 -1.57 3.86
CA LEU A 96 -1.00 -2.51 4.32
C LEU A 96 -1.46 -3.95 4.14
N ASP A 97 -2.70 -4.25 4.53
CA ASP A 97 -3.28 -5.60 4.42
C ASP A 97 -3.37 -6.03 2.95
N ALA A 98 -3.88 -5.16 2.07
CA ALA A 98 -3.93 -5.41 0.63
C ALA A 98 -2.52 -5.51 0.01
N ALA A 99 -1.58 -4.63 0.38
CA ALA A 99 -0.22 -4.69 -0.13
C ALA A 99 0.51 -5.98 0.26
N ASN A 100 0.21 -6.53 1.45
CA ASN A 100 0.68 -7.85 1.85
C ASN A 100 0.03 -8.96 1.03
N GLN A 101 -1.30 -8.93 0.89
CA GLN A 101 -2.07 -9.93 0.14
C GLN A 101 -1.64 -10.01 -1.33
N TYR A 102 -1.51 -8.86 -1.99
CA TYR A 102 -1.12 -8.74 -3.39
C TYR A 102 0.39 -8.60 -3.59
N GLN A 103 1.19 -8.69 -2.53
CA GLN A 103 2.65 -8.69 -2.59
C GLN A 103 3.23 -7.50 -3.37
N ILE A 104 2.80 -6.29 -3.00
CA ILE A 104 3.27 -5.01 -3.56
C ILE A 104 4.23 -4.37 -2.55
N GLU A 105 5.49 -4.80 -2.59
CA GLU A 105 6.51 -4.46 -1.57
C GLU A 105 6.74 -2.95 -1.37
N PRO A 106 6.77 -2.10 -2.44
CA PRO A 106 6.96 -0.66 -2.24
C PRO A 106 5.83 -0.03 -1.41
N VAL A 107 4.58 -0.41 -1.67
CA VAL A 107 3.41 0.12 -0.93
C VAL A 107 3.43 -0.37 0.50
N LYS A 108 3.71 -1.66 0.72
CA LYS A 108 3.87 -2.22 2.06
C LYS A 108 4.91 -1.45 2.88
N LYS A 109 6.08 -1.18 2.29
CA LYS A 109 7.14 -0.41 2.95
C LYS A 109 6.66 0.99 3.33
N MET A 110 6.01 1.70 2.41
CA MET A 110 5.45 3.03 2.69
C MET A 110 4.44 3.01 3.85
N CYS A 111 3.56 2.01 3.91
CA CYS A 111 2.62 1.87 5.02
C CYS A 111 3.31 1.57 6.36
N VAL A 112 4.31 0.68 6.36
CA VAL A 112 5.08 0.35 7.58
C VAL A 112 5.86 1.57 8.07
N ASP A 113 6.49 2.32 7.18
CA ASP A 113 7.26 3.51 7.54
C ASP A 113 6.31 4.60 8.11
N PHE A 114 5.15 4.82 7.50
CA PHE A 114 4.12 5.72 8.04
C PHE A 114 3.65 5.32 9.45
N LEU A 115 3.41 4.04 9.69
CA LEU A 115 2.97 3.56 11.01
C LEU A 115 4.06 3.73 12.08
N LYS A 116 5.34 3.52 11.74
CA LYS A 116 6.46 3.75 12.66
C LYS A 116 6.55 5.22 13.08
N GLU A 117 6.42 6.15 12.15
CA GLU A 117 6.45 7.58 12.44
C GLU A 117 5.32 8.03 13.40
N GLN A 118 4.13 7.44 13.28
CA GLN A 118 3.01 7.73 14.19
C GLN A 118 3.23 7.15 15.60
N VAL A 119 3.86 5.98 15.69
CA VAL A 119 4.24 5.38 16.98
C VAL A 119 5.34 6.21 17.65
N ASP A 120 6.36 6.66 16.92
CA ASP A 120 7.42 7.51 17.47
C ASP A 120 6.86 8.85 17.98
N ALA A 121 5.92 9.47 17.26
CA ALA A 121 5.28 10.72 17.68
C ALA A 121 4.43 10.57 18.96
N SER A 122 3.77 9.43 19.14
CA SER A 122 2.98 9.14 20.36
C SER A 122 3.86 8.72 21.54
N ASN A 123 5.04 8.16 21.28
CA ASN A 123 6.00 7.78 22.32
C ASN A 123 6.79 8.97 22.90
N CYS A 124 6.78 10.14 22.25
CA CYS A 124 7.35 11.38 22.79
C CYS A 124 6.43 12.11 23.81
N LEU A 125 5.19 11.64 24.00
CA LEU A 125 4.22 12.25 24.93
C LEU A 125 3.99 11.42 26.22
N GLY A 126 4.62 10.24 26.34
CA GLY A 126 4.40 9.29 27.43
C GLY A 126 5.38 9.34 28.62
N GLU A 127 6.57 9.92 28.45
CA GLU A 127 7.63 9.87 29.47
C GLU A 127 8.11 11.28 29.86
N ALA A 128 7.18 12.12 30.35
CA ALA A 128 7.52 13.36 31.05
C ALA A 128 6.70 13.48 32.35
N LYS A 129 6.85 12.48 33.23
CA LYS A 129 6.50 12.59 34.65
C LYS A 129 7.51 11.83 35.50
N VAL A 130 8.76 12.31 35.46
CA VAL A 130 9.72 12.04 36.52
C VAL A 130 9.52 13.10 37.62
N ASP A 131 8.87 12.63 38.67
CA ASP A 131 9.13 12.88 40.09
C ASP A 131 9.18 14.32 40.62
N GLN A 132 8.09 14.73 41.27
CA GLN A 132 8.08 15.80 42.27
C GLN A 132 7.16 15.44 43.44
N SER A 133 7.60 14.51 44.28
CA SER A 133 7.30 14.49 45.72
C SER A 133 8.24 13.48 46.36
N LEU A 134 9.28 13.90 47.10
CA LEU A 134 9.15 14.20 48.53
C LEU A 134 10.29 15.11 49.03
N PRO A 135 10.02 16.03 49.96
CA PRO A 135 11.02 16.93 50.54
C PRO A 135 11.70 16.37 51.80
N GLU A 136 12.93 16.83 51.96
CA GLU A 136 13.73 17.05 53.18
C GLU A 136 14.40 15.90 53.97
N CYS A 137 15.72 16.06 53.97
CA CYS A 137 16.76 15.55 54.87
C CYS A 137 16.46 15.81 56.37
N GLY A 138 16.76 14.84 57.24
CA GLY A 138 17.07 15.15 58.65
C GLY A 138 16.89 14.02 59.66
N MET A 139 18.02 13.39 60.03
CA MET A 139 18.29 12.70 61.31
C MET A 139 17.59 11.33 61.51
N LEU A 140 18.13 10.32 62.20
CA LEU A 140 19.26 10.17 63.12
C LEU A 140 19.64 8.66 63.21
N PHE A 141 20.89 8.41 63.58
CA PHE A 141 21.58 7.14 63.85
C PHE A 141 20.91 6.16 64.85
N THR A 142 21.33 4.87 64.74
CA THR A 142 21.46 3.83 65.81
C THR A 142 20.14 3.20 66.32
N VAL A 143 19.95 1.88 66.49
CA VAL A 143 20.80 0.68 66.70
C VAL A 143 20.43 -0.45 65.74
#